data_AF-A0A496DWD4-F1
#
_entry.id   AF-A0A496DWD4-F1
#
_cell.length_a   1.000
_cell.length_b   1.000
_cell.length_c   1.000
_cell.angle_alpha   90.00
_cell.angle_beta   90.00
_cell.angle_gamma   90.00
#
_symmetry.space_group_name_H-M   'P 1'
#
loop_
_entity.id
_entity.type
_entity.pdbx_description
1 polymer ?
#
loop_
_entity_poly.entity_id
_entity_poly.type
_entity_poly.pdbx_seq_one_letter_code
_entity_poly.pdbx_strand_id
1 'polypeptide(L)'
;MILYLAGYKPCAKRWNLDTKDIYLLSSFWEHKSGHYGGYVCQEKHILDSGAFSAFSGKNNSFDWDGYVKKYADFVLKNNIQRFFELDIDVVVGLEKVEYYRKYLEDRTGRRPIPVWHASRGKDYFIRMCEDYPYVAIGTTSAMEEGRRIRGNPMILKWFIDQAHSVGTRIHGLGFTDTIFLPFLKFDSVDSTTWLSGSRFGQIYFFNGKQMIYRNPPQGMRAKNHDLSNRHNFNEWIKFQRYAERYL
;
A
#
# COMPACT_ATOMS: atom_id res chain seq x y z
N MET A 1 4.77 -14.03 -3.15
CA MET A 1 4.45 -12.75 -2.49
C MET A 1 3.92 -11.78 -3.53
N ILE A 2 2.81 -11.08 -3.26
CA ILE A 2 2.26 -10.09 -4.19
C ILE A 2 2.93 -8.73 -3.97
N LEU A 3 3.34 -8.04 -5.03
CA LEU A 3 3.84 -6.67 -4.97
C LEU A 3 2.88 -5.72 -5.68
N TYR A 4 2.23 -4.82 -4.95
CA TYR A 4 1.37 -3.80 -5.54
C TYR A 4 2.16 -2.55 -5.93
N LEU A 5 1.99 -2.08 -7.16
CA LEU A 5 2.57 -0.80 -7.60
C LEU A 5 1.60 0.34 -7.31
N ALA A 6 1.98 1.21 -6.38
CA ALA A 6 1.17 2.33 -5.94
C ALA A 6 1.45 3.60 -6.76
N GLY A 7 0.46 4.49 -6.89
CA GLY A 7 0.64 5.79 -7.55
C GLY A 7 0.49 5.78 -9.08
N TYR A 8 -0.20 4.78 -9.65
CA TYR A 8 -0.40 4.65 -11.10
C TYR A 8 -1.36 5.70 -11.69
N LYS A 9 -2.27 6.26 -10.87
CA LYS A 9 -3.34 7.15 -11.35
C LYS A 9 -2.89 8.28 -12.27
N PRO A 10 -1.86 9.10 -11.93
CA PRO A 10 -1.44 10.22 -12.78
C PRO A 10 -0.95 9.78 -14.17
N CYS A 11 -0.48 8.53 -14.27
CA CYS A 11 0.09 7.94 -15.48
C CYS A 11 -0.96 7.15 -16.29
N ALA A 12 -2.06 6.70 -15.68
CA ALA A 12 -3.03 5.80 -16.29
C ALA A 12 -3.56 6.29 -17.66
N LYS A 13 -3.97 7.57 -17.74
CA LYS A 13 -4.45 8.15 -19.00
C LYS A 13 -3.34 8.37 -20.02
N ARG A 14 -2.13 8.72 -19.55
CA ARG A 14 -1.00 9.09 -20.41
C ARG A 14 -0.38 7.89 -21.10
N TRP A 15 -0.23 6.79 -20.35
CA TRP A 15 0.47 5.60 -20.86
C TRP A 15 -0.47 4.60 -21.53
N ASN A 16 -1.78 4.63 -21.21
CA ASN A 16 -2.80 3.76 -21.79
C ASN A 16 -2.35 2.28 -21.86
N LEU A 17 -1.81 1.77 -20.75
CA LEU A 17 -1.31 0.39 -20.64
C LEU A 17 -2.45 -0.57 -20.28
N ASP A 18 -2.38 -1.80 -20.79
CA ASP A 18 -3.18 -2.92 -20.27
C ASP A 18 -2.66 -3.31 -18.88
N THR A 19 -3.50 -3.13 -17.86
CA THR A 19 -3.15 -3.37 -16.45
C THR A 19 -3.78 -4.62 -15.86
N LYS A 20 -4.53 -5.41 -16.66
CA LYS A 20 -5.29 -6.57 -16.14
C LYS A 20 -4.42 -7.56 -15.37
N ASP A 21 -3.14 -7.67 -15.78
CA ASP A 21 -2.16 -8.60 -15.21
C ASP A 21 -1.19 -7.97 -14.23
N ILE A 22 -1.40 -6.70 -13.86
CA ILE A 22 -0.51 -5.94 -12.98
C ILE A 22 -1.20 -5.74 -11.63
N TYR A 23 -0.50 -6.07 -10.54
CA TYR A 23 -0.94 -5.74 -9.20
C TYR A 23 -0.76 -4.24 -8.93
N LEU A 24 -1.87 -3.55 -8.66
CA LEU A 24 -1.90 -2.11 -8.48
C LEU A 24 -2.53 -1.72 -7.14
N LEU A 25 -1.95 -0.71 -6.51
CA LEU A 25 -2.55 -0.02 -5.36
C LEU A 25 -2.91 1.41 -5.77
N SER A 26 -4.07 1.86 -5.33
CA SER A 26 -4.41 3.29 -5.36
C SER A 26 -5.10 3.67 -4.08
N SER A 27 -5.22 4.97 -3.82
CA SER A 27 -6.00 5.45 -2.67
C SER A 27 -7.38 5.98 -3.08
N PHE A 28 -8.37 5.86 -2.21
CA PHE A 28 -9.67 6.49 -2.40
C PHE A 28 -9.55 8.02 -2.46
N TRP A 29 -8.62 8.61 -1.71
CA TRP A 29 -8.34 10.05 -1.76
C TRP A 29 -7.98 10.54 -3.16
N GLU A 30 -7.24 9.74 -3.93
CA GLU A 30 -6.97 10.06 -5.32
C GLU A 30 -8.28 10.12 -6.14
N HIS A 31 -9.23 9.22 -5.87
CA HIS A 31 -10.46 8.99 -6.65
C HIS A 31 -11.69 9.79 -6.22
N LYS A 32 -11.59 10.58 -5.15
CA LYS A 32 -12.71 11.36 -4.60
C LYS A 32 -13.40 12.33 -5.58
N SER A 33 -12.74 12.70 -6.67
CA SER A 33 -13.32 13.53 -7.74
C SER A 33 -14.21 12.74 -8.71
N GLY A 34 -14.37 11.43 -8.52
CA GLY A 34 -15.15 10.55 -9.38
C GLY A 34 -14.42 10.10 -10.66
N HIS A 35 -13.22 10.60 -10.93
CA HIS A 35 -12.44 10.26 -12.12
C HIS A 35 -11.38 9.20 -11.81
N TYR A 36 -11.47 8.02 -12.42
CA TYR A 36 -10.50 6.93 -12.27
C TYR A 36 -10.53 6.00 -13.50
N GLY A 37 -9.46 5.22 -13.68
CA GLY A 37 -9.37 4.25 -14.78
C GLY A 37 -9.99 2.90 -14.41
N GLY A 38 -10.22 2.07 -15.43
CA GLY A 38 -10.80 0.72 -15.25
C GLY A 38 -9.97 -0.22 -14.36
N TYR A 39 -8.68 0.08 -14.16
CA TYR A 39 -7.80 -0.66 -13.26
C TYR A 39 -8.28 -0.69 -11.80
N VAL A 40 -9.18 0.22 -11.40
CA VAL A 40 -9.77 0.22 -10.05
C VAL A 40 -10.70 -0.98 -9.84
N CYS A 41 -11.32 -1.49 -10.90
CA CYS A 41 -12.31 -2.57 -10.81
C CYS A 41 -11.71 -3.97 -11.05
N GLN A 42 -10.39 -4.06 -11.25
CA GLN A 42 -9.73 -5.33 -11.57
C GLN A 42 -9.45 -6.14 -10.30
N GLU A 43 -9.39 -7.47 -10.40
CA GLU A 43 -9.13 -8.34 -9.25
C GLU A 43 -7.75 -8.11 -8.60
N LYS A 44 -6.75 -7.76 -9.43
CA LYS A 44 -5.37 -7.44 -9.00
C LYS A 44 -5.24 -6.02 -8.44
N HIS A 45 -6.34 -5.40 -8.02
CA HIS A 45 -6.34 -4.09 -7.36
C HIS A 45 -6.56 -4.22 -5.86
N ILE A 46 -5.87 -3.35 -5.12
CA ILE A 46 -6.12 -3.12 -3.69
C ILE A 46 -6.30 -1.61 -3.46
N LEU A 47 -7.27 -1.26 -2.63
CA LEU A 47 -7.63 0.13 -2.36
C LEU A 47 -7.21 0.55 -0.95
N ASP A 48 -6.37 1.57 -0.85
CA ASP A 48 -6.10 2.28 0.39
C ASP A 48 -7.20 3.33 0.65
N SER A 49 -7.55 3.56 1.91
CA SER A 49 -8.46 4.65 2.30
C SER A 49 -7.89 6.02 1.94
N GLY A 50 -6.56 6.18 1.88
CA GLY A 50 -5.90 7.46 1.59
C GLY A 50 -6.07 8.50 2.70
N ALA A 51 -6.48 8.08 3.89
CA ALA A 51 -6.80 8.96 5.01
C ALA A 51 -5.59 9.79 5.48
N PHE A 52 -4.38 9.22 5.45
CA PHE A 52 -3.13 9.95 5.72
C PHE A 52 -2.94 11.18 4.80
N SER A 53 -3.28 11.04 3.51
CA SER A 53 -3.20 12.14 2.54
C SER A 53 -4.31 13.17 2.75
N ALA A 54 -5.48 12.75 3.23
CA ALA A 54 -6.58 13.65 3.56
C ALA A 54 -6.24 14.57 4.75
N PHE A 55 -5.60 14.01 5.78
CA PHE A 55 -5.22 14.73 6.99
C PHE A 55 -4.08 15.73 6.78
N SER A 56 -3.13 15.43 5.88
CA SER A 56 -1.97 16.29 5.57
C SER A 56 -2.33 17.69 5.03
N GLY A 57 -3.62 17.96 4.76
CA GLY A 57 -4.16 19.21 4.21
C GLY A 57 -4.45 20.35 5.20
N LYS A 58 -3.98 20.31 6.46
CA LYS A 58 -4.17 21.38 7.48
C LYS A 58 -5.64 21.75 7.77
N ASN A 59 -6.52 20.79 8.02
CA ASN A 59 -7.88 21.11 8.47
C ASN A 59 -8.28 20.25 9.67
N ASN A 60 -8.33 20.85 10.86
CA ASN A 60 -8.67 20.19 12.12
C ASN A 60 -10.17 19.79 12.23
N SER A 61 -10.99 20.13 11.23
CA SER A 61 -12.43 19.87 11.17
C SER A 61 -12.82 18.88 10.05
N PHE A 62 -11.94 17.95 9.70
CA PHE A 62 -12.22 16.99 8.65
C PHE A 62 -13.38 16.04 9.02
N ASP A 63 -14.40 15.98 8.17
CA ASP A 63 -15.58 15.12 8.35
C ASP A 63 -15.25 13.64 8.03
N TRP A 64 -14.73 12.94 9.04
CA TRP A 64 -14.40 11.51 8.94
C TRP A 64 -15.63 10.60 8.80
N ASP A 65 -16.75 10.95 9.44
CA ASP A 65 -18.00 10.20 9.33
C ASP A 65 -18.56 10.28 7.89
N GLY A 66 -18.50 11.45 7.25
CA GLY A 66 -18.83 11.60 5.84
C GLY A 66 -17.80 10.94 4.91
N TYR A 67 -16.52 10.93 5.29
CA TYR A 67 -15.47 10.28 4.52
C TYR A 67 -15.65 8.76 4.47
N VAL A 68 -15.87 8.10 5.61
CA VAL A 68 -16.06 6.64 5.66
C VAL A 68 -17.30 6.20 4.87
N LYS A 69 -18.38 7.00 4.90
CA LYS A 69 -19.60 6.75 4.09
C LYS A 69 -19.28 6.76 2.60
N LYS A 70 -18.61 7.81 2.12
CA LYS A 70 -18.21 7.93 0.71
C LYS A 70 -17.23 6.83 0.30
N TYR A 71 -16.33 6.43 1.20
CA TYR A 71 -15.40 5.34 0.97
C TYR A 71 -16.12 4.00 0.83
N ALA A 72 -17.07 3.70 1.73
CA ALA A 72 -17.91 2.49 1.66
C ALA A 72 -18.74 2.45 0.37
N ASP A 73 -19.36 3.56 -0.01
CA ASP A 73 -20.13 3.66 -1.26
C ASP A 73 -19.22 3.48 -2.48
N PHE A 74 -17.98 3.96 -2.44
CA PHE A 74 -16.99 3.75 -3.51
C PHE A 74 -16.60 2.27 -3.64
N VAL A 75 -16.36 1.59 -2.51
CA VAL A 75 -16.06 0.15 -2.46
C VAL A 75 -17.22 -0.66 -3.05
N LEU A 76 -18.46 -0.35 -2.66
CA LEU A 76 -19.66 -1.02 -3.17
C LEU A 76 -19.86 -0.78 -4.67
N LYS A 77 -19.86 0.49 -5.10
CA LYS A 77 -20.11 0.89 -6.49
C LYS A 77 -19.15 0.23 -7.47
N ASN A 78 -17.89 0.07 -7.08
CA ASN A 78 -16.84 -0.47 -7.93
C ASN A 78 -16.53 -1.94 -7.66
N ASN A 79 -17.31 -2.60 -6.78
CA ASN A 79 -17.12 -3.99 -6.41
C ASN A 79 -15.66 -4.30 -6.00
N ILE A 80 -15.08 -3.43 -5.17
CA ILE A 80 -13.67 -3.55 -4.75
C ILE A 80 -13.51 -4.77 -3.85
N GLN A 81 -12.61 -5.68 -4.21
CA GLN A 81 -12.43 -6.95 -3.52
C GLN A 81 -11.54 -6.85 -2.29
N ARG A 82 -10.50 -6.00 -2.32
CA ARG A 82 -9.52 -5.84 -1.25
C ARG A 82 -9.31 -4.36 -0.96
N PHE A 83 -9.52 -3.96 0.28
CA PHE A 83 -9.37 -2.57 0.69
C PHE A 83 -8.97 -2.48 2.15
N PHE A 84 -8.22 -1.44 2.51
CA PHE A 84 -7.76 -1.19 3.88
C PHE A 84 -8.81 -0.42 4.68
N GLU A 85 -8.72 -0.52 6.00
CA GLU A 85 -9.46 0.36 6.91
C GLU A 85 -9.00 1.82 6.84
N LEU A 86 -9.64 2.69 7.64
CA LEU A 86 -9.15 4.04 7.87
C LEU A 86 -8.05 4.00 8.96
N ASP A 87 -6.80 3.97 8.52
CA ASP A 87 -5.59 4.12 9.35
C ASP A 87 -5.44 5.59 9.80
N ILE A 88 -6.11 5.94 10.90
CA ILE A 88 -6.14 7.29 11.49
C ILE A 88 -6.23 7.29 13.03
N ASP A 89 -5.68 6.26 13.68
CA ASP A 89 -5.66 6.11 15.14
C ASP A 89 -5.18 7.38 15.85
N VAL A 90 -4.14 8.01 15.31
CA VAL A 90 -3.52 9.24 15.84
C VAL A 90 -4.43 10.46 15.73
N VAL A 91 -5.51 10.39 14.95
CA VAL A 91 -6.44 11.50 14.69
C VAL A 91 -7.73 11.34 15.49
N VAL A 92 -8.31 10.14 15.51
CA VAL A 92 -9.66 9.90 16.08
C VAL A 92 -9.68 8.89 17.24
N GLY A 93 -8.54 8.26 17.54
CA GLY A 93 -8.44 7.17 18.52
C GLY A 93 -8.88 5.81 17.98
N LEU A 94 -8.39 4.75 18.62
CA LEU A 94 -8.63 3.35 18.21
C LEU A 94 -10.12 2.99 18.20
N GLU A 95 -10.87 3.34 19.23
CA GLU A 95 -12.30 3.03 19.34
C GLU A 95 -13.09 3.54 18.14
N LYS A 96 -12.80 4.77 17.68
CA LYS A 96 -13.47 5.34 16.50
C LYS A 96 -13.03 4.68 15.20
N VAL A 97 -11.77 4.24 15.09
CA VAL A 97 -11.30 3.44 13.94
C VAL A 97 -12.00 2.07 13.91
N GLU A 98 -12.16 1.40 15.04
CA GLU A 98 -12.89 0.13 15.15
C GLU A 98 -14.37 0.30 14.78
N TYR A 99 -14.99 1.41 15.20
CA TYR A 99 -16.34 1.79 14.75
C TYR A 99 -16.41 1.95 13.22
N TYR A 100 -15.46 2.66 12.60
CA TYR A 100 -15.41 2.81 11.14
C TYR A 100 -15.16 1.49 10.41
N ARG A 101 -14.30 0.63 10.96
CA ARG A 101 -14.05 -0.71 10.44
C ARG A 101 -15.34 -1.53 10.43
N LYS A 102 -16.06 -1.55 11.55
CA LYS A 102 -17.35 -2.25 11.66
C LYS A 102 -18.40 -1.68 10.70
N TYR A 103 -18.47 -0.36 10.58
CA TYR A 103 -19.33 0.29 9.60
C TYR A 103 -19.01 -0.13 8.16
N LEU A 104 -17.72 -0.20 7.79
CA LEU A 104 -17.30 -0.67 6.47
C LEU A 104 -17.72 -2.12 6.23
N GLU A 105 -17.56 -2.99 7.22
CA GLU A 105 -18.00 -4.39 7.13
C GLU A 105 -19.50 -4.51 6.89
N ASP A 106 -20.29 -3.86 7.74
CA ASP A 106 -21.75 -3.93 7.69
C ASP A 106 -22.29 -3.32 6.40
N ARG A 107 -21.69 -2.23 5.92
CA ARG A 107 -22.12 -1.55 4.71
C ARG A 107 -21.70 -2.28 3.44
N THR A 108 -20.49 -2.82 3.39
CA THR A 108 -19.91 -3.39 2.16
C THR A 108 -20.08 -4.91 2.05
N GLY A 109 -20.43 -5.58 3.15
CA GLY A 109 -20.44 -7.05 3.24
C GLY A 109 -19.05 -7.68 3.15
N ARG A 110 -17.98 -6.89 3.32
CA ARG A 110 -16.58 -7.31 3.16
C ARG A 110 -15.74 -6.87 4.34
N ARG A 111 -14.80 -7.72 4.75
CA ARG A 111 -13.83 -7.38 5.80
C ARG A 111 -12.74 -6.46 5.23
N PRO A 112 -12.60 -5.20 5.70
CA PRO A 112 -11.43 -4.39 5.38
C PRO A 112 -10.17 -5.05 5.98
N ILE A 113 -9.01 -4.71 5.44
CA ILE A 113 -7.71 -5.11 5.97
C ILE A 113 -7.35 -4.11 7.09
N PRO A 114 -7.36 -4.50 8.38
CA PRO A 114 -6.96 -3.62 9.46
C PRO A 114 -5.45 -3.37 9.43
N VAL A 115 -5.04 -2.17 9.86
CA VAL A 115 -3.64 -1.74 9.87
C VAL A 115 -3.19 -1.62 11.33
N TRP A 116 -2.13 -2.33 11.68
CA TRP A 116 -1.57 -2.26 13.03
C TRP A 116 -0.59 -1.10 13.20
N HIS A 117 -0.66 -0.49 14.40
CA HIS A 117 0.25 0.54 14.90
C HIS A 117 0.76 0.17 16.29
N ALA A 118 1.96 0.66 16.63
CA ALA A 118 2.65 0.41 17.90
C ALA A 118 1.82 0.78 19.12
N SER A 119 0.98 1.81 19.01
CA SER A 119 0.04 2.22 20.06
C SER A 119 -0.96 1.13 20.44
N ARG A 120 -1.30 0.21 19.52
CA ARG A 120 -2.23 -0.90 19.77
C ARG A 120 -1.58 -2.05 20.56
N GLY A 121 -0.24 -2.14 20.54
CA GLY A 121 0.50 -3.19 21.26
C GLY A 121 0.40 -4.58 20.64
N LYS A 122 1.23 -5.50 21.15
CA LYS A 122 1.40 -6.85 20.59
C LYS A 122 0.15 -7.73 20.75
N ASP A 123 -0.55 -7.63 21.87
CA ASP A 123 -1.69 -8.51 22.16
C ASP A 123 -2.88 -8.15 21.28
N TYR A 124 -3.02 -6.87 20.90
CA TYR A 124 -3.98 -6.45 19.89
C TYR A 124 -3.64 -7.04 18.53
N PHE A 125 -2.36 -7.06 18.13
CA PHE A 125 -1.96 -7.65 16.86
C PHE A 125 -2.35 -9.12 16.77
N ILE A 126 -2.13 -9.89 17.84
CA ILE A 126 -2.46 -11.31 17.90
C ILE A 126 -3.97 -11.50 17.71
N ARG A 127 -4.81 -10.80 18.48
CA ARG A 127 -6.28 -10.85 18.32
C ARG A 127 -6.73 -10.42 16.93
N MET A 128 -6.14 -9.35 16.41
CA MET A 128 -6.42 -8.86 15.06
C MET A 128 -6.11 -9.93 13.99
N CYS A 129 -5.09 -10.76 14.20
CA CYS A 129 -4.80 -11.89 13.31
C CYS A 129 -5.81 -13.03 13.44
N GLU A 130 -6.38 -13.26 14.62
CA GLU A 130 -7.43 -14.27 14.82
C GLU A 130 -8.77 -13.84 14.20
N ASP A 131 -9.08 -12.53 14.25
CA ASP A 131 -10.35 -11.97 13.80
C ASP A 131 -10.41 -11.72 12.28
N TYR A 132 -9.26 -11.43 11.65
CA TYR A 132 -9.18 -11.01 10.25
C TYR A 132 -8.28 -11.94 9.42
N PRO A 133 -8.73 -12.42 8.24
CA PRO A 133 -7.92 -13.31 7.39
C PRO A 133 -6.78 -12.59 6.67
N TYR A 134 -6.72 -11.27 6.79
CA TYR A 134 -5.70 -10.44 6.17
C TYR A 134 -5.53 -9.16 7.00
N VAL A 135 -4.32 -8.92 7.49
CA VAL A 135 -3.94 -7.74 8.25
C VAL A 135 -2.79 -6.98 7.57
N ALA A 136 -2.52 -5.76 8.02
CA ALA A 136 -1.43 -4.95 7.51
C ALA A 136 -0.60 -4.33 8.64
N ILE A 137 0.64 -3.99 8.32
CA ILE A 137 1.54 -3.26 9.21
C ILE A 137 2.11 -2.03 8.49
N GLY A 138 1.99 -0.87 9.14
CA GLY A 138 2.58 0.37 8.68
C GLY A 138 4.11 0.31 8.77
N THR A 139 4.81 0.30 7.64
CA THR A 139 6.29 0.31 7.65
C THR A 139 6.88 1.61 7.14
N THR A 140 6.09 2.60 6.74
CA THR A 140 6.58 3.80 6.04
C THR A 140 7.66 4.55 6.84
N SER A 141 8.78 4.88 6.19
CA SER A 141 9.87 5.68 6.82
C SER A 141 9.49 7.14 7.07
N ALA A 142 8.32 7.58 6.58
CA ALA A 142 7.75 8.89 6.88
C ALA A 142 7.38 9.01 8.38
N MET A 143 7.06 7.90 9.04
CA MET A 143 6.73 7.86 10.46
C MET A 143 7.90 7.29 11.28
N GLU A 144 8.02 7.73 12.53
CA GLU A 144 9.06 7.24 13.44
C GLU A 144 8.95 5.73 13.68
N GLU A 145 7.74 5.23 13.86
CA GLU A 145 7.45 3.81 14.01
C GLU A 145 7.99 3.00 12.84
N GLY A 146 7.68 3.39 11.60
CA GLY A 146 8.14 2.69 10.42
C GLY A 146 9.66 2.73 10.27
N ARG A 147 10.32 3.82 10.66
CA ARG A 147 11.81 3.87 10.74
C ARG A 147 12.35 2.84 11.74
N ARG A 148 11.76 2.74 12.93
CA ARG A 148 12.18 1.77 13.95
C ARG A 148 11.99 0.33 13.48
N ILE A 149 10.83 0.04 12.91
CA ILE A 149 10.47 -1.29 12.40
C ILE A 149 11.40 -1.70 11.24
N ARG A 150 11.72 -0.78 10.32
CA ARG A 150 12.67 -1.06 9.22
C ARG A 150 14.10 -1.26 9.69
N GLY A 151 14.51 -0.57 10.75
CA GLY A 151 15.86 -0.69 11.31
C GLY A 151 16.17 -2.06 11.91
N ASN A 152 15.14 -2.88 12.17
CA ASN A 152 15.31 -4.23 12.68
C ASN A 152 14.37 -5.24 11.99
N PRO A 153 14.85 -6.01 11.00
CA PRO A 153 14.01 -6.96 10.27
C PRO A 153 13.43 -8.07 11.16
N MET A 154 14.02 -8.35 12.33
CA MET A 154 13.47 -9.35 13.26
C MET A 154 12.13 -8.92 13.87
N ILE A 155 11.89 -7.61 14.01
CA ILE A 155 10.60 -7.10 14.47
C ILE A 155 9.52 -7.45 13.43
N LEU A 156 9.78 -7.13 12.16
CA LEU A 156 8.87 -7.50 11.07
C LEU A 156 8.67 -9.01 10.98
N LYS A 157 9.75 -9.78 11.14
CA LYS A 157 9.69 -11.24 11.10
C LYS A 157 8.76 -11.79 12.19
N TRP A 158 8.80 -11.25 13.41
CA TRP A 158 7.87 -11.64 14.46
C TRP A 158 6.41 -11.40 14.07
N PHE A 159 6.06 -10.20 13.56
CA PHE A 159 4.68 -9.91 13.13
C PHE A 159 4.21 -10.87 12.04
N ILE A 160 5.07 -11.18 11.08
CA ILE A 160 4.75 -12.09 9.98
C ILE A 160 4.55 -13.51 10.50
N ASP A 161 5.45 -13.99 11.36
CA ASP A 161 5.35 -15.33 11.94
C ASP A 161 4.11 -15.47 12.83
N GLN A 162 3.73 -14.43 13.58
CA GLN A 162 2.49 -14.43 14.36
C GLN A 162 1.25 -14.52 13.46
N ALA A 163 1.16 -13.71 12.40
CA ALA A 163 0.04 -13.78 11.47
C ALA A 163 -0.06 -15.17 10.81
N HIS A 164 1.08 -15.70 10.35
CA HIS A 164 1.15 -17.02 9.72
C HIS A 164 0.83 -18.17 10.68
N SER A 165 1.13 -18.04 11.97
CA SER A 165 0.85 -19.08 12.97
C SER A 165 -0.65 -19.40 13.11
N VAL A 166 -1.53 -18.46 12.75
CA VAL A 166 -3.00 -18.63 12.75
C VAL A 166 -3.59 -18.65 11.32
N GLY A 167 -2.75 -18.74 10.29
CA GLY A 167 -3.18 -18.78 8.89
C GLY A 167 -3.60 -17.44 8.29
N THR A 168 -3.28 -16.33 8.96
CA THR A 168 -3.64 -14.97 8.53
C THR A 168 -2.56 -14.38 7.62
N ARG A 169 -3.01 -13.76 6.52
CA ARG A 169 -2.11 -13.06 5.60
C ARG A 169 -1.67 -11.71 6.17
N ILE A 170 -0.50 -11.25 5.79
CA ILE A 170 0.04 -9.95 6.22
C ILE A 170 0.58 -9.10 5.07
N HIS A 171 0.17 -7.83 5.05
CA HIS A 171 0.61 -6.82 4.09
C HIS A 171 1.60 -5.84 4.72
N GLY A 172 2.75 -5.63 4.08
CA GLY A 172 3.73 -4.60 4.49
C GLY A 172 3.51 -3.27 3.77
N LEU A 173 2.83 -2.32 4.43
CA LEU A 173 2.52 -1.01 3.82
C LEU A 173 3.79 -0.21 3.55
N GLY A 174 4.01 0.12 2.29
CA GLY A 174 5.17 0.85 1.76
C GLY A 174 6.50 0.10 1.82
N PHE A 175 6.51 -1.20 2.14
CA PHE A 175 7.76 -1.96 2.34
C PHE A 175 8.30 -2.56 1.04
N THR A 176 9.44 -2.09 0.53
CA THR A 176 10.09 -2.70 -0.64
C THR A 176 11.60 -2.74 -0.54
N ASP A 177 12.12 -3.08 0.64
CA ASP A 177 13.54 -3.44 0.74
C ASP A 177 13.75 -4.83 0.13
N THR A 178 14.13 -4.85 -1.15
CA THR A 178 14.27 -6.08 -1.94
C THR A 178 15.33 -7.05 -1.39
N ILE A 179 16.21 -6.59 -0.50
CA ILE A 179 17.19 -7.45 0.18
C ILE A 179 16.51 -8.31 1.26
N PHE A 180 15.57 -7.73 2.01
CA PHE A 180 14.90 -8.41 3.13
C PHE A 180 13.62 -9.17 2.73
N LEU A 181 12.98 -8.83 1.60
CA LEU A 181 11.75 -9.51 1.16
C LEU A 181 11.85 -11.06 1.15
N PRO A 182 12.94 -11.70 0.65
CA PRO A 182 13.07 -13.16 0.68
C PRO A 182 13.09 -13.77 2.09
N PHE A 183 13.56 -13.01 3.08
CA PHE A 183 13.63 -13.44 4.47
C PHE A 183 12.31 -13.21 5.21
N LEU A 184 11.69 -12.04 5.00
CA LEU A 184 10.50 -11.62 5.71
C LEU A 184 9.25 -12.41 5.29
N LYS A 185 9.16 -12.85 4.02
CA LYS A 185 8.04 -13.67 3.50
C LYS A 185 6.65 -13.05 3.73
N PHE A 186 6.50 -11.76 3.51
CA PHE A 186 5.17 -11.13 3.47
C PHE A 186 4.27 -11.82 2.43
N ASP A 187 2.96 -11.84 2.67
CA ASP A 187 1.99 -12.26 1.65
C ASP A 187 1.87 -11.21 0.56
N SER A 188 1.91 -9.94 0.94
CA SER A 188 2.10 -8.86 -0.02
C SER A 188 2.73 -7.61 0.56
N VAL A 189 3.16 -6.72 -0.33
CA VAL A 189 3.68 -5.39 -0.01
C VAL A 189 3.28 -4.41 -1.10
N ASP A 190 3.43 -3.10 -0.86
CA ASP A 190 3.27 -2.07 -1.89
C ASP A 190 4.50 -1.16 -2.03
N SER A 191 4.59 -0.50 -3.18
CA SER A 191 5.70 0.40 -3.50
C SER A 191 5.29 1.59 -4.36
N THR A 192 5.80 2.75 -3.97
CA THR A 192 5.89 3.94 -4.82
C THR A 192 7.31 4.17 -5.37
N THR A 193 8.26 3.26 -5.08
CA THR A 193 9.69 3.45 -5.40
C THR A 193 9.95 3.58 -6.91
N TRP A 194 9.09 3.02 -7.76
CA TRP A 194 9.17 3.20 -9.22
C TRP A 194 9.03 4.67 -9.67
N LEU A 195 8.37 5.52 -8.86
CA LEU A 195 8.27 6.98 -9.08
C LEU A 195 9.57 7.74 -8.75
N SER A 196 10.61 7.07 -8.26
CA SER A 196 11.91 7.71 -7.97
C SER A 196 12.60 8.28 -9.21
N GLY A 197 12.18 7.88 -10.42
CA GLY A 197 12.63 8.49 -11.67
C GLY A 197 12.24 9.97 -11.75
N SER A 198 10.98 10.30 -11.43
CA SER A 198 10.54 11.69 -11.40
C SER A 198 11.05 12.44 -10.18
N ARG A 199 11.14 11.79 -9.02
CA ARG A 199 11.54 12.44 -7.75
C ARG A 199 13.03 12.74 -7.66
N PHE A 200 13.87 11.79 -8.08
CA PHE A 200 15.31 11.81 -7.85
C PHE A 200 16.15 11.57 -9.11
N GLY A 201 15.50 11.33 -10.26
CA GLY A 201 16.20 10.96 -11.49
C GLY A 201 16.77 9.54 -11.49
N GLN A 202 16.35 8.69 -10.55
CA GLN A 202 16.84 7.31 -10.43
C GLN A 202 16.25 6.41 -11.52
N ILE A 203 17.11 5.69 -12.22
CA ILE A 203 16.71 4.71 -13.23
C ILE A 203 16.94 3.31 -12.67
N TYR A 204 15.88 2.54 -12.57
CA TYR A 204 15.86 1.19 -12.02
C TYR A 204 16.04 0.14 -13.12
N PHE A 205 16.62 -1.01 -12.78
CA PHE A 205 16.74 -2.18 -13.63
C PHE A 205 16.50 -3.44 -12.79
N PHE A 206 15.73 -4.39 -13.31
CA PHE A 206 15.61 -5.70 -12.71
C PHE A 206 16.63 -6.66 -13.34
N ASN A 207 17.54 -7.22 -12.53
CA ASN A 207 18.60 -8.09 -13.03
C ASN A 207 18.24 -9.60 -13.04
N GLY A 208 16.97 -9.93 -12.83
CA GLY A 208 16.50 -11.32 -12.70
C GLY A 208 16.42 -11.83 -11.27
N LYS A 209 16.99 -11.12 -10.29
CA LYS A 209 16.93 -11.48 -8.86
C LYS A 209 16.58 -10.32 -7.95
N GLN A 210 17.10 -9.13 -8.24
CA GLN A 210 16.94 -7.93 -7.43
C GLN A 210 16.77 -6.68 -8.29
N MET A 211 16.21 -5.65 -7.68
CA MET A 211 16.16 -4.31 -8.26
C MET A 211 17.48 -3.59 -7.99
N ILE A 212 18.11 -3.09 -9.05
CA ILE A 212 19.27 -2.18 -8.98
C ILE A 212 18.87 -0.83 -9.54
N TYR A 213 19.52 0.26 -9.12
CA TYR A 213 19.26 1.57 -9.69
C TYR A 213 20.55 2.36 -9.92
N ARG A 214 20.47 3.33 -10.81
CA ARG A 214 21.52 4.31 -11.09
C ARG A 214 21.00 5.70 -10.76
N ASN A 215 21.79 6.47 -10.02
CA ASN A 215 21.54 7.89 -9.81
C ASN A 215 21.89 8.69 -11.08
N PRO A 216 21.28 9.86 -11.30
CA PRO A 216 21.76 10.76 -12.33
C PRO A 216 23.20 11.21 -12.01
N PRO A 217 24.02 11.58 -13.02
CA PRO A 217 25.32 12.18 -12.77
C PRO A 217 25.21 13.39 -11.84
N GLN A 218 26.27 13.66 -11.06
CA GLN A 218 26.27 14.75 -10.09
C GLN A 218 25.92 16.09 -10.77
N GLY A 219 24.97 16.82 -10.19
CA GLY A 219 24.48 18.10 -10.72
C GLY A 219 23.49 17.98 -11.89
N MET A 220 23.22 16.77 -12.41
CA MET A 220 22.27 16.57 -13.49
C MET A 220 20.88 16.16 -12.98
N ARG A 221 19.86 16.47 -13.78
CA ARG A 221 18.47 16.05 -13.55
C ARG A 221 17.98 15.24 -14.75
N ALA A 222 17.03 14.34 -14.51
CA ALA A 222 16.39 13.60 -15.59
C ALA A 222 15.67 14.58 -16.53
N LYS A 223 16.02 14.55 -17.83
CA LYS A 223 15.41 15.42 -18.85
C LYS A 223 13.92 15.14 -19.03
N ASN A 224 13.51 13.87 -18.94
CA ASN A 224 12.13 13.45 -19.09
C ASN A 224 11.71 12.56 -17.91
N HIS A 225 11.03 13.18 -16.95
CA HIS A 225 10.54 12.52 -15.74
C HIS A 225 9.50 11.44 -16.05
N ASP A 226 8.65 11.64 -17.05
CA ASP A 226 7.61 10.67 -17.42
C ASP A 226 8.23 9.42 -18.06
N LEU A 227 9.19 9.60 -18.97
CA LEU A 227 9.91 8.49 -19.59
C LEU A 227 10.67 7.68 -18.52
N SER A 228 11.30 8.37 -17.56
CA SER A 228 12.03 7.73 -16.45
C SER A 228 11.08 6.88 -15.60
N ASN A 229 9.92 7.41 -15.23
CA ASN A 229 8.91 6.66 -14.49
C ASN A 229 8.33 5.50 -15.31
N ARG A 230 8.11 5.67 -16.61
CA ARG A 230 7.60 4.59 -17.47
C ARG A 230 8.59 3.45 -17.59
N HIS A 231 9.89 3.77 -17.74
CA HIS A 231 10.95 2.77 -17.71
C HIS A 231 10.97 2.02 -16.38
N ASN A 232 11.03 2.76 -15.27
CA ASN A 232 11.04 2.17 -13.93
C ASN A 232 9.79 1.29 -13.70
N PHE A 233 8.60 1.76 -14.05
CA PHE A 233 7.37 1.00 -13.91
C PHE A 233 7.44 -0.35 -14.62
N ASN A 234 7.96 -0.39 -15.85
CA ASN A 234 8.17 -1.64 -16.59
C ASN A 234 9.17 -2.58 -15.90
N GLU A 235 10.26 -2.07 -15.34
CA GLU A 235 11.22 -2.88 -14.59
C GLU A 235 10.61 -3.42 -13.28
N TRP A 236 9.80 -2.62 -12.60
CA TRP A 236 9.06 -3.02 -11.41
C TRP A 236 7.95 -4.05 -11.71
N ILE A 237 7.33 -4.03 -12.89
CA ILE A 237 6.44 -5.12 -13.34
C ILE A 237 7.22 -6.44 -13.48
N LYS A 238 8.46 -6.41 -14.01
CA LYS A 238 9.29 -7.63 -14.09
C LYS A 238 9.59 -8.17 -12.70
N PHE A 239 9.94 -7.29 -11.75
CA PHE A 239 10.16 -7.69 -10.37
C PHE A 239 8.89 -8.19 -9.68
N GLN A 240 7.73 -7.57 -9.93
CA GLN A 240 6.44 -8.03 -9.42
C GLN A 240 6.16 -9.49 -9.83
N ARG A 241 6.40 -9.84 -11.10
CA ARG A 241 6.25 -11.21 -11.61
C ARG A 241 7.24 -12.18 -10.97
N TYR A 242 8.47 -11.74 -10.72
CA TYR A 242 9.46 -12.53 -9.99
C TYR A 242 9.02 -12.77 -8.54
N ALA A 243 8.61 -11.72 -7.83
CA ALA A 243 8.16 -11.78 -6.45
C ALA A 243 6.94 -12.69 -6.26
N GLU A 244 6.00 -12.66 -7.20
CA GLU A 244 4.84 -13.55 -7.19
C GLU A 244 5.24 -15.03 -7.24
N ARG A 245 6.26 -15.36 -8.03
CA ARG A 245 6.67 -16.75 -8.30
C ARG A 245 7.72 -17.31 -7.34
N TYR A 246 8.60 -16.47 -6.82
CA TYR A 246 9.83 -16.90 -6.15
C TYR A 246 10.03 -16.36 -4.73
N LEU A 247 9.24 -15.38 -4.30
CA LEU A 247 9.28 -14.81 -2.95
C LEU A 247 8.02 -15.18 -2.17
#